data_AF-A0A355XT60-F1
#
_entry.id   AF-A0A355XT60-F1
#
_cell.length_a   1.000
_cell.length_b   1.000
_cell.length_c   1.000
_cell.angle_alpha   90.00
_cell.angle_beta   90.00
_cell.angle_gamma   90.00
#
_symmetry.space_group_name_H-M   'P 1'
#
loop_
_entity.id
_entity.type
_entity.pdbx_description
1 polymer ?
#
loop_
_entity_poly.entity_id
_entity_poly.type
_entity_poly.pdbx_seq_one_letter_code
_entity_poly.pdbx_strand_id
1 'polypeptide(L)' 'LSMARTPDENSAGSQFFICAAAVNRLDNQYTVFGQVISGLEVIQQIVNTPRDNRDNPKEKIAMEVSIIPRSKALEE' A
#
# COMPACT_ATOMS: atom_id res chain seq x y z
N LEU A 1 2.62 -0.52 5.06
CA LEU A 1 2.23 -1.70 4.25
C LEU A 1 1.47 -2.64 5.16
N SER A 2 0.19 -2.84 4.88
CA SER A 2 -0.74 -3.55 5.75
C SER A 2 -1.70 -4.43 4.96
N MET A 3 -2.19 -5.51 5.57
CA MET A 3 -3.14 -6.42 4.93
C MET A 3 -4.54 -5.81 4.93
N ALA A 4 -5.24 -5.83 3.79
CA ALA A 4 -6.67 -5.53 3.73
C ALA A 4 -7.48 -6.78 4.10
N ARG A 5 -8.67 -6.57 4.67
CA ARG A 5 -9.59 -7.62 5.10
C ARG A 5 -11.04 -7.18 4.95
N THR A 6 -11.94 -8.15 5.00
CA THR A 6 -13.38 -7.91 5.18
C THR A 6 -13.65 -7.54 6.65
N PRO A 7 -14.93 -7.36 7.06
CA PRO A 7 -15.26 -7.13 8.47
C PRO A 7 -14.76 -8.23 9.42
N ASP A 8 -14.60 -9.48 8.95
CA ASP A 8 -13.98 -10.55 9.73
C ASP A 8 -12.47 -10.32 9.88
N GLU A 9 -12.00 -10.33 11.12
CA GLU A 9 -10.60 -10.05 11.50
C GLU A 9 -9.61 -11.04 10.88
N ASN A 10 -10.00 -12.31 10.70
CA ASN A 10 -9.13 -13.37 10.20
C ASN A 10 -9.32 -13.65 8.69
N SER A 11 -9.86 -12.69 7.94
CA SER A 11 -10.21 -12.87 6.53
C SER A 11 -9.20 -12.27 5.54
N ALA A 12 -7.99 -11.92 5.98
CA ALA A 12 -6.98 -11.31 5.12
C ALA A 12 -6.57 -12.27 4.00
N GLY A 13 -6.65 -11.81 2.74
CA GLY A 13 -6.29 -12.56 1.54
C GLY A 13 -4.97 -12.07 0.95
N SER A 14 -4.99 -11.71 -0.33
CA SER A 14 -3.82 -11.11 -1.02
C SER A 14 -3.88 -9.58 -1.14
N GLN A 15 -5.01 -8.96 -0.76
CA GLN A 15 -5.17 -7.52 -0.84
C GLN A 15 -4.36 -6.83 0.27
N PHE A 16 -3.64 -5.77 -0.10
CA PHE A 16 -2.87 -4.95 0.82
C PHE A 16 -3.08 -3.47 0.52
N PHE A 17 -2.68 -2.61 1.47
CA PHE A 17 -2.69 -1.16 1.29
C PHE A 17 -1.44 -0.49 1.88
N ILE A 18 -1.16 0.72 1.39
CA ILE A 18 -0.13 1.62 1.89
C ILE A 18 -0.82 2.94 2.24
N CYS A 19 -0.64 3.43 3.47
CA CYS A 19 -1.20 4.71 3.88
C CYS A 19 -0.40 5.87 3.26
N ALA A 20 -1.07 6.77 2.54
CA ALA A 20 -0.46 7.98 1.98
C ALA A 20 -0.28 9.13 3.00
N ALA A 21 -0.86 8.97 4.19
CA ALA A 21 -0.77 9.88 5.33
C ALA A 21 -0.96 9.08 6.64
N ALA A 22 -0.81 9.72 7.80
CA ALA A 22 -1.10 9.07 9.08
C ALA A 22 -2.61 8.75 9.21
N VAL A 23 -2.95 7.52 9.60
CA VAL A 23 -4.35 7.05 9.72
C VAL A 23 -4.54 6.25 11.01
N ASN A 24 -4.38 6.91 12.16
CA ASN A 24 -4.39 6.30 13.50
C ASN A 24 -5.69 5.51 13.81
N ARG A 25 -6.79 5.82 13.13
CA ARG A 25 -8.06 5.06 13.27
C ARG A 25 -7.96 3.59 12.86
N LEU A 26 -6.89 3.18 12.17
CA LEU A 26 -6.68 1.79 11.72
C LEU A 26 -5.79 0.99 12.69
N ASP A 27 -5.22 1.65 13.70
CA ASP A 27 -4.31 1.02 14.64
C ASP A 27 -5.01 -0.12 15.38
N ASN A 28 -4.29 -1.23 15.58
CA ASN A 28 -4.79 -2.48 16.16
C ASN A 28 -5.96 -3.16 15.41
N GLN A 29 -6.37 -2.65 14.24
CA GLN A 29 -7.44 -3.26 13.42
C GLN A 29 -6.94 -3.97 12.17
N TYR A 30 -5.74 -3.63 11.71
CA TYR A 30 -5.12 -4.17 10.50
C TYR A 30 -3.64 -4.53 10.76
N THR A 31 -3.22 -5.70 10.29
CA THR A 31 -1.85 -6.19 10.44
C THR A 31 -0.89 -5.37 9.58
N VAL A 32 0.04 -4.67 10.23
CA VAL A 32 1.18 -4.00 9.59
C VAL A 32 2.33 -5.00 9.46
N PHE A 33 2.93 -5.12 8.28
CA PHE A 33 4.05 -6.04 8.03
C PHE A 33 5.21 -5.40 7.25
N GLY A 34 5.13 -4.11 6.96
CA GLY A 34 6.22 -3.40 6.31
C GLY A 34 6.00 -1.89 6.21
N GLN A 35 7.03 -1.20 5.75
CA GLN A 35 7.03 0.23 5.51
C GLN A 35 7.74 0.54 4.20
N VAL A 36 7.40 1.69 3.62
CA VAL A 36 8.10 2.21 2.45
C VAL A 36 9.41 2.82 2.92
N ILE A 37 10.52 2.45 2.27
CA ILE A 37 11.86 2.93 2.59
C ILE A 37 12.41 3.92 1.55
N SER A 38 11.83 3.92 0.34
CA SER A 38 12.17 4.82 -0.78
C SER A 38 10.93 5.01 -1.67
N GLY A 39 10.84 6.12 -2.41
CA GLY A 39 9.74 6.39 -3.35
C GLY A 39 8.43 6.87 -2.72
N LEU A 40 8.48 7.61 -1.60
CA LEU A 40 7.28 8.20 -0.99
C LEU A 40 6.56 9.18 -1.93
N GLU A 41 7.30 9.86 -2.79
CA GLU A 41 6.79 10.75 -3.83
C GLU A 41 5.97 10.01 -4.90
N VAL A 42 6.30 8.75 -5.19
CA VAL A 42 5.53 7.92 -6.14
C VAL A 42 4.14 7.63 -5.59
N ILE A 43 4.01 7.40 -4.28
CA ILE A 43 2.70 7.25 -3.62
C ILE A 43 1.85 8.50 -3.83
N GLN A 44 2.44 9.69 -3.66
CA GLN A 44 1.72 10.95 -3.86
C GLN A 44 1.30 11.14 -5.31
N GLN A 45 2.12 10.74 -6.29
CA GLN A 45 1.75 10.77 -7.70
C GLN A 45 0.55 9.84 -7.97
N ILE A 46 0.57 8.61 -7.44
CA ILE A 46 -0.52 7.64 -7.59
C ILE A 46 -1.84 8.19 -7.02
N VAL A 47 -1.82 8.73 -5.80
CA VAL A 47 -3.01 9.27 -5.12
C VAL A 47 -3.62 10.46 -5.86
N ASN A 48 -2.79 11.25 -6.55
CA ASN A 48 -3.23 12.41 -7.31
C ASN A 48 -3.68 12.10 -8.75
N THR A 49 -3.64 10.84 -9.18
CA THR A 49 -4.14 10.47 -10.51
C THR A 49 -5.66 10.70 -10.62
N PRO A 50 -6.17 11.01 -11.83
CA PRO A 50 -7.61 11.13 -12.05
C PRO A 50 -8.34 9.82 -11.71
N ARG A 51 -9.43 9.94 -10.95
CA ARG A 51 -10.23 8.80 -10.46
C ARG A 51 -11.67 8.83 -10.99
N ASP A 52 -12.31 7.67 -11.00
CA ASP A 52 -13.75 7.52 -11.27
C ASP A 52 -14.59 7.75 -9.99
N ASN A 53 -15.92 7.62 -10.10
CA ASN A 53 -16.83 7.80 -8.96
C ASN A 53 -16.74 6.69 -7.90
N ARG A 54 -15.95 5.63 -8.15
CA ARG A 54 -15.69 4.52 -7.23
C ARG A 54 -14.27 4.58 -6.66
N ASP A 55 -13.59 5.70 -6.83
CA ASP A 55 -12.22 5.95 -6.39
C ASP A 55 -11.15 5.13 -7.13
N ASN A 56 -11.49 4.48 -8.25
CA ASN A 56 -10.51 3.77 -9.08
C ASN A 56 -9.75 4.76 -9.97
N PRO A 57 -8.43 4.59 -10.17
CA PRO A 57 -7.70 5.32 -11.21
C PRO A 57 -8.36 5.12 -12.59
N LYS A 58 -8.55 6.21 -13.34
CA LYS A 58 -9.09 6.14 -14.72
C LYS A 58 -8.18 5.36 -15.65
N GLU A 59 -6.88 5.55 -15.47
CA GLU A 59 -5.83 4.80 -16.16
C GLU A 59 -5.24 3.76 -15.21
N LYS A 60 -5.10 2.52 -15.68
CA LYS A 60 -4.60 1.41 -14.86
C LYS A 60 -3.14 1.65 -14.48
N ILE A 61 -2.88 1.70 -13.17
CA ILE A 61 -1.52 1.73 -12.61
C ILE A 61 -1.12 0.29 -12.29
N ALA A 62 -0.23 -0.29 -13.10
CA ALA A 62 0.31 -1.62 -12.89
C ALA A 62 1.55 -1.58 -11.98
N MET A 63 1.82 -2.66 -11.26
CA MET A 63 3.02 -2.83 -10.45
C MET A 63 3.72 -4.14 -10.82
N GLU A 64 5.04 -4.12 -10.76
CA GLU A 64 5.89 -5.30 -10.80
C GLU A 64 6.42 -5.59 -9.39
N VAL A 65 6.60 -6.86 -9.07
CA VAL A 65 7.05 -7.28 -7.73
C VAL A 65 8.32 -8.11 -7.87
N SER A 66 9.36 -7.68 -7.16
CA SER A 66 10.60 -8.41 -6.98
C SER A 66 10.88 -8.59 -5.49
N ILE A 67 11.48 -9.73 -5.14
CA ILE A 67 11.93 -10.01 -3.77
C ILE A 67 13.45 -10.00 -3.79
N ILE A 68 14.03 -9.04 -3.09
CA ILE A 68 15.48 -8.87 -2.98
C ILE A 68 15.94 -8.93 -1.52
N PRO A 69 17.20 -9.33 -1.25
CA PRO A 69 17.77 -9.22 0.09
C PRO A 69 17.70 -7.78 0.60
N ARG A 70 17.36 -7.61 1.89
CA ARG A 70 17.28 -6.29 2.53
C ARG A 70 18.55 -5.46 2.38
N SER A 71 19.74 -6.08 2.42
CA SER A 71 21.00 -5.36 2.24
C SER A 71 21.06 -4.63 0.91
N LYS A 72 20.67 -5.29 -0.18
CA LYS A 72 20.61 -4.68 -1.51
C LYS A 72 19.59 -3.55 -1.58
N ALA A 73 18.41 -3.74 -0.98
CA ALA A 73 17.35 -2.73 -0.97
C ALA A 73 17.72 -1.44 -0.21
N LEU A 74 18.75 -1.47 0.64
CA LEU A 74 19.22 -0.31 1.40
C LEU A 74 20.44 0.37 0.77
N GLU A 75 21.01 -0.23 -0.28
CA GLU A 75 22.12 0.34 -1.07
C GLU A 75 21.63 1.21 -2.24
N GLU A 76 20.35 1.07 -2.60
CA GLU A 76 19.64 1.89 -3.61
C GLU A 76 19.13 3.21 -3.01
#